data_AF-A0AAU5PP71-F1
#
_entry.id   AF-A0AAU5PP71-F1
#
_cell.length_a   1.000
_cell.length_b   1.000
_cell.length_c   1.000
_cell.angle_alpha   90.00
_cell.angle_beta   90.00
_cell.angle_gamma   90.00
#
_symmetry.space_group_name_H-M   'P 1'
#
loop_
_entity.id
_entity.type
_entity.pdbx_description
1 polymer ?
#
loop_
_entity_poly.entity_id
_entity_poly.type
_entity_poly.pdbx_seq_one_letter_code
_entity_poly.pdbx_strand_id
1 'polypeptide(L)' 'MSHHHRETLSAEALNDAIRTLWVRAGEQQRSLTADEQRIYQVLVTAWAEATPPEQRLAA' A
#
# COMPACT_ATOMS: atom_id res chain seq x y z
N MET A 1 -9.29 26.34 8.93
CA MET A 1 -8.93 25.50 10.09
C MET A 1 -8.59 24.13 9.56
N SER A 2 -7.29 23.86 9.40
CA SER A 2 -6.78 22.62 8.84
C SER A 2 -7.06 21.51 9.84
N HIS A 3 -7.96 20.60 9.49
CA HIS A 3 -8.16 19.39 10.27
C HIS A 3 -6.85 18.63 10.27
N HIS A 4 -6.22 18.58 11.46
CA HIS A 4 -5.28 17.56 11.84
C HIS A 4 -6.00 16.20 11.81
N HIS A 5 -6.28 15.71 10.61
CA HIS A 5 -6.64 14.32 10.39
C HIS A 5 -5.33 13.58 10.60
N ARG A 6 -5.16 13.02 11.81
CA ARG A 6 -4.18 11.97 12.13
C ARG A 6 -3.82 11.24 10.84
N GLU A 7 -2.56 11.33 10.42
CA GLU A 7 -2.00 10.91 9.12
C GLU A 7 -2.08 9.39 8.92
N THR A 8 -3.28 8.84 9.11
CA THR A 8 -3.64 7.48 8.76
C THR A 8 -3.78 7.54 7.25
N LEU A 9 -2.77 7.03 6.54
CA LEU A 9 -2.78 6.97 5.08
C LEU A 9 -4.09 6.30 4.64
N SER A 10 -4.81 6.93 3.70
CA SER A 10 -6.00 6.34 3.10
C SER A 10 -5.65 5.02 2.41
N ALA A 11 -6.61 4.09 2.36
CA ALA A 11 -6.46 2.84 1.60
C ALA A 11 -6.02 3.09 0.14
N GLU A 12 -6.47 4.18 -0.48
CA GLU A 12 -6.04 4.55 -1.84
C GLU A 12 -4.55 4.89 -1.91
N ALA A 13 -4.05 5.69 -0.94
CA ALA A 13 -2.65 6.08 -0.88
C ALA A 13 -1.74 4.87 -0.60
N LEU A 14 -2.20 3.94 0.24
CA LEU A 14 -1.48 2.70 0.53
C LEU A 14 -1.42 1.79 -0.71
N ASN A 15 -2.53 1.67 -1.45
CA ASN A 15 -2.56 0.91 -2.69
C ASN A 15 -1.65 1.51 -3.77
N ASP A 16 -1.61 2.83 -3.90
CA ASP A 16 -0.72 3.52 -4.84
C ASP A 16 0.77 3.32 -4.49
N ALA A 17 1.11 3.34 -3.20
CA ALA A 17 2.45 3.02 -2.72
C ALA A 17 2.85 1.57 -3.05
N ILE A 18 1.94 0.61 -2.86
CA ILE A 18 2.15 -0.80 -3.24
C ILE A 18 2.39 -0.91 -4.76
N ARG A 19 1.56 -0.26 -5.58
CA ARG A 19 1.70 -0.28 -7.05
C ARG A 19 3.03 0.33 -7.49
N THR A 20 3.43 1.46 -6.90
CA THR A 20 4.70 2.13 -7.19
C THR A 20 5.89 1.21 -6.92
N LEU A 21 5.85 0.45 -5.82
CA LEU A 21 6.88 -0.53 -5.50
C LEU A 21 7.01 -1.60 -6.59
N TRP A 22 5.88 -2.14 -7.05
CA TRP A 22 5.86 -3.13 -8.14
C TRP A 22 6.30 -2.57 -9.48
N VAL A 23 5.91 -1.34 -9.83
CA VAL A 23 6.34 -0.67 -11.05
C VAL A 23 7.87 -0.54 -11.06
N ARG A 24 8.47 -0.04 -9.99
CA ARG A 24 9.94 0.11 -9.89
C ARG A 24 10.68 -1.22 -9.99
N ALA A 25 10.18 -2.26 -9.33
CA ALA A 25 10.77 -3.59 -9.41
C ALA A 25 10.67 -4.17 -10.84
N GLY A 26 9.52 -3.97 -11.49
CA GLY A 26 9.27 -4.37 -12.87
C GLY A 26 10.13 -3.61 -13.88
N GLU A 27 10.30 -2.30 -13.72
CA GLU A 27 11.20 -1.46 -14.53
C GLU A 27 12.66 -1.95 -14.45
N GLN A 28 13.07 -2.40 -13.26
CA GLN A 28 14.40 -2.96 -13.03
C GLN A 28 14.48 -4.46 -13.39
N GLN A 29 13.41 -5.05 -13.93
CA GLN A 29 13.28 -6.47 -14.30
C GLN A 29 13.77 -7.42 -13.20
N ARG A 30 13.53 -7.05 -11.94
CA ARG A 30 13.97 -7.84 -10.79
C ARG A 30 12.81 -8.12 -9.86
N SER A 31 13.00 -9.14 -9.04
CA SER A 31 12.13 -9.37 -7.89
C SER A 31 12.37 -8.30 -6.82
N LEU A 32 11.37 -8.12 -5.94
CA LEU A 32 11.51 -7.29 -4.75
C LEU A 32 12.65 -7.83 -3.88
N THR A 33 13.51 -6.93 -3.40
CA THR A 33 14.56 -7.28 -2.44
C THR A 33 13.94 -7.66 -1.09
N ALA A 34 14.73 -8.24 -0.18
CA ALA A 34 14.25 -8.57 1.16
C ALA A 34 13.72 -7.33 1.92
N ASP A 35 14.34 -6.16 1.72
CA ASP A 35 13.90 -4.92 2.35
C ASP A 35 12.58 -4.42 1.75
N GLU A 36 12.45 -4.47 0.43
CA GLU A 36 11.21 -4.10 -0.27
C GLU A 36 10.07 -5.07 0.04
N GLN A 37 10.36 -6.34 0.23
CA GLN A 37 9.37 -7.32 0.69
C GLN A 37 8.85 -6.98 2.09
N ARG A 38 9.73 -6.54 3.01
CA ARG A 38 9.28 -6.07 4.34
C ARG A 38 8.43 -4.82 4.22
N ILE A 39 8.82 -3.86 3.37
CA ILE A 39 8.03 -2.65 3.11
C ILE A 39 6.66 -3.02 2.54
N TYR A 40 6.61 -3.93 1.56
CA TYR A 40 5.38 -4.43 0.97
C TYR A 40 4.45 -5.04 2.02
N GLN A 41 4.97 -5.87 2.93
CA GLN A 41 4.17 -6.48 3.99
C GLN A 41 3.55 -5.41 4.90
N VAL A 42 4.33 -4.42 5.34
CA VAL A 42 3.82 -3.32 6.16
C VAL A 42 2.72 -2.54 5.44
N LEU A 43 2.91 -2.24 4.15
CA LEU A 43 1.93 -1.52 3.34
C LEU A 43 0.64 -2.32 3.15
N VAL A 44 0.72 -3.62 2.88
CA VAL A 44 -0.45 -4.49 2.71
C VAL A 44 -1.23 -4.64 4.01
N THR A 45 -0.54 -4.78 5.15
CA THR A 45 -1.20 -4.84 6.46
C THR A 45 -1.94 -3.54 6.74
N ALA A 46 -1.29 -2.39 6.58
CA ALA A 46 -1.92 -1.08 6.76
C ALA A 46 -3.11 -0.89 5.79
N TRP A 47 -2.98 -1.35 4.55
CA TRP A 47 -4.05 -1.25 3.55
C TRP A 47 -5.27 -2.11 3.94
N ALA A 48 -5.02 -3.32 4.45
CA ALA A 48 -6.08 -4.21 4.90
C ALA A 48 -6.82 -3.65 6.13
N GLU A 49 -6.12 -2.95 7.02
CA GLU A 49 -6.71 -2.25 8.16
C GLU A 49 -7.52 -1.01 7.73
N ALA A 50 -7.06 -0.31 6.69
CA ALA A 50 -7.72 0.88 6.15
C ALA A 50 -8.89 0.56 5.20
N THR A 51 -8.95 -0.65 4.63
CA THR A 51 -10.00 -1.07 3.68
C THR A 51 -11.16 -1.74 4.42
N PRO A 52 -12.35 -1.10 4.47
CA PRO A 52 -13.52 -1.73 5.08
C PRO A 52 -13.93 -3.00 4.32
N PRO A 53 -14.47 -4.02 5.02
CA PRO A 53 -14.74 -5.36 4.48
C PRO A 53 -15.70 -5.38 3.27
N GLU A 54 -16.51 -4.34 3.11
CA GLU A 54 -17.45 -4.15 2.01
C GLU A 54 -16.80 -3.83 0.65
N GLN A 55 -15.55 -3.34 0.60
CA GLN A 55 -14.79 -3.23 -0.65
C GLN A 55 -14.05 -4.53 -1.03
N ARG A 56 -14.02 -5.54 -0.15
CA ARG A 56 -13.25 -6.78 -0.34
C ARG A 56 -13.95 -7.82 -1.21
N LEU A 57 -15.23 -7.59 -1.57
CA LEU A 57 -16.11 -8.57 -2.24
C LEU A 57 -16.49 -8.20 -3.69
N ALA A 58 -16.05 -7.05 -4.20
CA ALA A 58 -16.30 -6.66 -5.58
C ALA A 58 -15.08 -6.98 -6.47
N ALA A 59 -14.83 -8.27 -6.72
CA ALA A 59 -13.85 -8.75 -7.71
C ALA A 59 -14.39 -10.00 -8.40
#